data_AF-S3LUH4-F1
#
_entry.id   AF-S3LUH4-F1
#
_cell.length_a   1.000
_cell.length_b   1.000
_cell.length_c   1.000
_cell.angle_alpha   90.00
_cell.angle_beta   90.00
_cell.angle_gamma   90.00
#
_symmetry.space_group_name_H-M   'P 1'
#
loop_
_entity.id
_entity.type
_entity.pdbx_description
1 polymer ?
#
loop_
_entity_poly.entity_id
_entity_poly.type
_entity_poly.pdbx_seq_one_letter_code
_entity_poly.pdbx_strand_id
1 'polypeptide(L)' 'MKCRFCDKDIKPAGHNLVTAADGDIVCTKNPTKKHVAVYDGVHCIHCGRQANLLGDRIVTSAGISCPASPSGRHVIK' A
#
# COMPACT_ATOMS: atom_id res chain seq x y z
N MET A 1 4.34 -0.02 8.64
CA MET A 1 5.13 -0.31 7.42
C MET A 1 5.93 0.94 7.08
N LYS A 2 6.96 0.85 6.23
CA LYS A 2 7.73 2.04 5.79
C LYS A 2 7.46 2.37 4.32
N CYS A 3 7.50 3.65 3.97
CA CYS A 3 7.40 4.09 2.58
C CYS A 3 8.71 3.84 1.84
N ARG A 4 8.66 3.20 0.66
CA ARG A 4 9.82 2.94 -0.21
C ARG A 4 10.51 4.21 -0.74
N PHE A 5 9.81 5.33 -0.80
CA PHE A 5 10.32 6.57 -1.43
C PHE A 5 10.78 7.63 -0.43
N CYS A 6 10.06 7.80 0.68
CA CYS A 6 10.37 8.84 1.66
C CYS A 6 10.85 8.30 3.02
N ASP A 7 11.00 6.98 3.15
CA ASP A 7 11.44 6.26 4.36
C ASP A 7 10.63 6.52 5.64
N LYS A 8 9.59 7.35 5.55
CA LYS A 8 8.65 7.60 6.64
C LYS A 8 7.85 6.35 6.96
N ASP A 9 7.54 6.17 8.24
CA ASP A 9 6.54 5.22 8.67
C ASP A 9 5.17 5.58 8.12
N ILE A 10 4.47 4.58 7.58
CA ILE A 10 3.17 4.71 6.94
C ILE A 10 2.20 3.64 7.46
N LYS A 11 0.92 3.99 7.40
CA LYS A 11 -0.20 3.14 7.80
C LYS A 11 -1.30 3.16 6.73
N PRO A 12 -2.07 2.07 6.58
CA PRO A 12 -3.26 2.08 5.74
C PRO A 12 -4.30 3.06 6.29
N ALA A 13 -4.90 3.86 5.41
CA ALA A 13 -6.04 4.73 5.69
C ALA A 13 -7.05 4.64 4.54
N GLY A 14 -8.14 3.90 4.76
CA GLY A 14 -9.14 3.60 3.75
C GLY A 14 -8.56 2.76 2.60
N HIS A 15 -8.44 3.37 1.43
CA HIS A 15 -7.81 2.76 0.25
C HIS A 15 -6.36 3.19 0.05
N ASN A 16 -5.88 4.22 0.76
CA ASN A 16 -4.57 4.83 0.57
C ASN A 16 -3.61 4.51 1.71
N LEU A 17 -2.35 4.87 1.50
CA LEU A 17 -1.31 4.87 2.53
C LEU A 17 -1.04 6.31 2.96
N VAL A 18 -0.94 6.53 4.27
CA VAL A 18 -0.64 7.83 4.87
C VAL A 18 0.54 7.72 5.81
N THR A 19 1.26 8.82 6.01
CA THR A 19 2.31 8.91 7.03
C THR A 19 1.72 8.65 8.42
N ALA A 20 2.37 7.79 9.19
CA ALA A 20 1.83 7.32 10.46
C ALA A 20 1.77 8.43 11.53
N ALA A 21 2.74 9.33 11.50
CA ALA A 21 2.92 10.43 12.47
C ALA A 21 1.89 11.56 12.29
N ASP A 22 1.73 12.05 11.06
CA ASP A 22 0.95 13.26 10.75
C ASP A 22 -0.30 12.99 9.89
N GLY A 23 -0.43 11.80 9.31
CA GLY A 23 -1.55 11.44 8.44
C GLY A 23 -1.43 11.95 7.01
N ASP A 24 -0.27 12.48 6.59
CA ASP A 24 -0.07 12.95 5.23
C ASP A 24 -0.25 11.82 4.21
N ILE A 25 -1.15 12.04 3.25
CA ILE A 25 -1.36 11.16 2.10
C ILE A 25 -0.33 11.37 0.99
N VAL A 26 0.38 12.50 1.03
CA VAL A 26 1.28 12.94 -0.04
C VAL A 26 2.71 12.51 0.24
N CYS A 27 3.25 11.67 -0.64
CA CYS A 27 4.66 11.34 -0.64
C CYS A 27 5.42 12.24 -1.62
N THR A 28 6.12 13.26 -1.13
CA THR A 28 6.87 14.22 -1.96
C THR A 28 8.05 13.61 -2.73
N LYS A 29 8.55 12.46 -2.28
CA LYS A 29 9.65 11.72 -2.92
C LYS A 29 9.17 10.76 -4.02
N ASN A 30 7.87 10.50 -4.12
CA ASN A 30 7.30 9.67 -5.19
C ASN A 30 6.75 10.58 -6.31
N PRO A 31 7.11 10.39 -7.59
CA PRO A 31 6.54 11.15 -8.69
C PRO A 31 5.00 11.09 -8.78
N THR A 32 4.38 9.99 -8.35
CA THR A 32 2.90 9.89 -8.33
C THR A 32 2.26 10.51 -7.09
N LYS A 33 3.07 11.12 -6.21
CA LYS A 33 2.67 11.75 -4.95
C LYS A 33 1.95 10.84 -3.95
N LYS A 34 1.94 9.53 -4.17
CA LYS A 34 1.31 8.53 -3.27
C LYS A 34 2.35 7.80 -2.43
N HIS A 35 2.01 7.36 -1.23
CA HIS A 35 2.88 6.44 -0.50
C HIS A 35 2.84 5.03 -1.11
N VAL A 36 3.97 4.33 -1.07
CA VAL A 36 4.10 2.92 -1.46
C VAL A 36 4.91 2.23 -0.38
N ALA A 37 4.38 1.18 0.22
CA ALA A 37 5.06 0.46 1.29
C ALA A 37 6.23 -0.38 0.75
N VAL A 38 7.25 -0.54 1.58
CA VAL A 38 8.27 -1.56 1.41
C VAL A 38 7.61 -2.93 1.59
N TYR A 39 7.97 -3.88 0.73
CA TYR A 39 7.49 -5.26 0.82
C TYR A 39 7.88 -5.91 2.14
N ASP A 40 6.92 -6.53 2.80
CA ASP A 40 7.09 -7.24 4.07
C ASP A 40 6.55 -8.68 4.05
N GLY A 41 6.18 -9.21 2.88
CA GLY A 41 5.66 -10.56 2.73
C GLY A 41 4.15 -10.70 2.90
N VAL A 42 3.49 -9.74 3.57
CA VAL A 42 2.12 -9.95 4.08
C VAL A 42 1.17 -8.78 3.80
N HIS A 43 1.65 -7.58 3.47
CA HIS A 43 0.79 -6.44 3.16
C HIS A 43 0.89 -6.01 1.70
N CYS A 44 -0.23 -5.54 1.16
CA CYS A 44 -0.26 -4.90 -0.15
C CYS A 44 0.54 -3.59 -0.12
N ILE A 45 1.53 -3.43 -1.01
CA ILE A 45 2.41 -2.26 -1.05
C ILE A 45 1.68 -0.95 -1.39
N HIS A 46 0.47 -1.03 -1.96
CA HIS A 46 -0.29 0.15 -2.39
C HIS A 46 -1.36 0.60 -1.40
N CYS A 47 -2.07 -0.35 -0.78
CA CYS A 47 -3.17 -0.03 0.14
C CYS A 47 -2.87 -0.39 1.59
N GLY A 48 -1.76 -1.09 1.87
CA GLY A 48 -1.34 -1.45 3.22
C GLY A 48 -2.17 -2.53 3.91
N ARG A 49 -3.17 -3.08 3.24
CA ARG A 49 -4.01 -4.15 3.80
C ARG A 49 -3.26 -5.47 3.77
N GLN A 50 -3.50 -6.29 4.80
CA GLN A 50 -3.00 -7.65 4.83
C GLN A 50 -3.54 -8.41 3.61
N ALA A 51 -2.61 -8.99 2.87
CA ALA A 51 -2.81 -9.71 1.64
C ALA A 51 -2.71 -11.20 1.90
N ASN A 52 -3.72 -11.93 1.44
CA ASN A 52 -3.75 -13.39 1.44
C ASN A 52 -3.64 -13.89 0.00
N LEU A 53 -2.95 -15.00 -0.19
CA LEU A 53 -2.87 -15.68 -1.47
C LEU A 53 -4.04 -16.66 -1.59
N LEU A 54 -4.85 -16.48 -2.64
CA LEU A 54 -5.96 -17.35 -2.99
C LEU A 54 -5.69 -17.91 -4.39
N GLY A 55 -4.95 -19.02 -4.44
CA GLY A 55 -4.40 -19.55 -5.69
C GLY A 55 -3.46 -18.54 -6.35
N ASP A 56 -3.74 -18.21 -7.62
CA ASP A 56 -2.96 -17.22 -8.40
C ASP A 56 -3.33 -15.75 -8.12
N ARG A 57 -4.27 -15.49 -7.19
CA ARG A 57 -4.76 -14.14 -6.90
C ARG A 57 -4.35 -13.68 -5.51
N ILE A 58 -4.04 -12.38 -5.40
CA ILE A 58 -3.81 -11.71 -4.12
C ILE A 58 -5.12 -11.04 -3.72
N VAL A 59 -5.61 -11.35 -2.53
CA VAL A 59 -6.87 -10.83 -1.99
C VAL A 59 -6.62 -10.17 -0.64
N THR A 60 -7.39 -9.14 -0.32
CA THR A 60 -7.34 -8.50 1.00
C THR A 60 -8.74 -8.50 1.64
N SER A 61 -8.86 -7.96 2.85
CA SER A 61 -10.15 -7.72 3.49
C SER A 61 -11.11 -6.82 2.67
N ALA A 62 -10.59 -6.07 1.68
CA ALA A 62 -11.39 -5.26 0.76
C ALA A 62 -11.78 -6.00 -0.55
N GLY A 63 -11.41 -7.29 -0.67
CA GLY A 63 -11.66 -8.09 -1.87
C GLY A 63 -10.44 -8.23 -2.77
N ILE A 64 -10.68 -8.46 -4.06
CA ILE A 64 -9.64 -8.75 -5.07
C ILE A 64 -9.03 -7.48 -5.69
N SER A 65 -9.71 -6.35 -5.56
CA SER A 65 -9.39 -5.10 -6.27
C SER A 65 -8.68 -4.11 -5.35
N CYS A 66 -7.68 -3.42 -5.89
CA CYS A 66 -6.90 -2.42 -5.17
C CYS A 66 -6.98 -1.06 -5.89
N PRO A 67 -7.87 -0.13 -5.45
CA PRO A 67 -8.00 1.20 -6.05
C PRO A 67 -6.73 2.05 -5.96
N ALA A 68 -5.87 1.77 -4.98
CA ALA A 68 -4.58 2.46 -4.85
C ALA A 68 -3.50 1.93 -5.80
N SER A 69 -3.69 0.76 -6.41
CA SER A 69 -2.73 0.24 -7.38
C SER A 69 -3.04 0.80 -8.77
N PRO A 70 -2.03 1.22 -9.55
CA PRO A 70 -2.21 1.59 -10.96
C PRO A 70 -2.80 0.47 -11.81
N SER A 71 -2.54 -0.79 -11.44
CA SER A 71 -3.05 -1.98 -12.13
C SER A 71 -4.45 -2.42 -11.67
N GLY A 72 -4.99 -1.76 -10.63
CA GLY A 72 -6.24 -2.17 -9.98
C GLY A 72 -6.16 -3.45 -9.17
N ARG A 73 -4.96 -4.07 -9.02
CA ARG A 73 -4.76 -5.34 -8.30
C ARG A 73 -3.88 -5.17 -7.07
N HIS A 74 -4.08 -6.03 -6.07
CA HIS A 74 -3.17 -6.09 -4.93
C HIS A 74 -1.79 -6.57 -5.37
N VAL A 75 -0.76 -5.99 -4.77
CA VAL A 75 0.64 -6.31 -5.05
C VAL A 75 1.36 -6.43 -3.72
N ILE A 76 2.03 -7.54 -3.50
CA ILE A 76 2.94 -7.68 -2.37
C ILE A 76 4.38 -7.40 -2.79
N LYS A 77 4.82 -7.68 -4.02
CA LYS A 77 6.23 -7.49 -4.46
C LYS A 77 6.54 -6.18 -5.19
#